data_AF-A0A1A9A591-F1
#
_entry.id   AF-A0A1A9A591-F1
#
_cell.length_a   1.000
_cell.length_b   1.000
_cell.length_c   1.000
_cell.angle_alpha   90.00
_cell.angle_beta   90.00
_cell.angle_gamma   90.00
#
_symmetry.space_group_name_H-M   'P 1'
#
loop_
_entity.id
_entity.type
_entity.pdbx_description
1 polymer ?
#
loop_
_entity_poly.entity_id
_entity_poly.type
_entity_poly.pdbx_seq_one_letter_code
_entity_poly.pdbx_strand_id
1 'polypeptide(L)'
;MITGGVRTRTGGSMQEAAVTEQAPTRVALYASVQHRRRRVAEFRRQPGQPAVLSVLDEEWGALARDFHDNGVPAGAHRVPPSAGADFMRALLQRFRMGYYTFVDESG
;
A
#
# COMPACT_ATOMS: atom_id res chain seq x y z
N MET A 1 -53.88 -19.32 -20.92
CA MET A 1 -53.16 -18.18 -21.51
C MET A 1 -53.19 -17.02 -20.52
N ILE A 2 -52.06 -16.67 -19.90
CA ILE A 2 -51.67 -15.31 -19.53
C ILE A 2 -50.14 -15.27 -19.45
N THR A 3 -49.59 -14.15 -19.89
CA THR A 3 -48.22 -13.88 -20.29
C THR A 3 -47.50 -13.09 -19.21
N GLY A 4 -46.17 -13.27 -19.11
CA GLY A 4 -45.26 -12.17 -18.74
C GLY A 4 -44.96 -12.04 -17.24
N GLY A 5 -43.68 -12.20 -16.90
CA GLY A 5 -43.19 -12.07 -15.53
C GLY A 5 -42.91 -10.63 -15.10
N VAL A 6 -42.41 -10.50 -13.87
CA VAL A 6 -41.39 -9.53 -13.50
C VAL A 6 -40.74 -10.01 -12.21
N ARG A 7 -39.41 -9.87 -12.19
CA ARG A 7 -38.47 -10.34 -11.18
C ARG A 7 -38.86 -9.81 -9.79
N THR A 8 -38.98 -10.70 -8.81
CA THR A 8 -38.97 -10.32 -7.40
C THR A 8 -37.58 -9.75 -7.08
N ARG A 9 -37.54 -8.42 -7.00
CA ARG A 9 -36.51 -7.64 -6.33
C ARG A 9 -36.62 -7.93 -4.83
N THR A 10 -35.98 -9.00 -4.37
CA THR A 10 -35.69 -9.20 -2.96
C THR A 10 -34.30 -8.66 -2.69
N GLY A 11 -34.26 -7.50 -2.03
CA GLY A 11 -33.03 -6.92 -1.51
C GLY A 11 -32.34 -7.91 -0.59
N GLY A 12 -31.07 -8.18 -0.89
CA GLY A 12 -30.24 -9.10 -0.14
C GLY A 12 -28.82 -8.87 -0.60
N SER A 13 -28.05 -8.17 0.22
CA SER A 13 -26.68 -7.76 -0.04
C SER A 13 -26.57 -6.67 -1.11
N MET A 14 -26.89 -5.43 -0.71
CA MET A 14 -25.92 -4.37 -0.97
C MET A 14 -24.60 -4.85 -0.34
N GLN A 15 -23.87 -5.71 -1.06
CA GLN A 15 -22.46 -5.44 -1.25
C GLN A 15 -22.44 -4.09 -1.98
N GLU A 16 -22.66 -3.01 -1.23
CA GLU A 16 -21.68 -1.94 -1.25
C GLU A 16 -20.36 -2.67 -0.97
N ALA A 17 -19.80 -3.26 -2.03
CA ALA A 17 -18.42 -3.07 -2.34
C ALA A 17 -18.29 -1.56 -2.29
N ALA A 18 -18.11 -1.06 -1.08
CA ALA A 18 -17.38 0.15 -0.88
C ALA A 18 -16.17 -0.12 -1.75
N VAL A 19 -16.13 0.55 -2.90
CA VAL A 19 -14.89 1.10 -3.40
C VAL A 19 -14.44 2.03 -2.27
N THR A 20 -14.09 1.46 -1.11
CA THR A 20 -13.09 2.02 -0.26
C THR A 20 -11.93 2.06 -1.21
N GLU A 21 -11.47 3.25 -1.54
CA GLU A 21 -10.14 3.46 -2.06
C GLU A 21 -9.15 2.96 -1.00
N GLN A 22 -9.14 1.64 -0.82
CA GLN A 22 -8.71 0.92 0.36
C GLN A 22 -7.23 1.22 0.44
N ALA A 23 -6.87 2.12 1.36
CA ALA A 23 -5.52 2.61 1.41
C ALA A 23 -4.58 1.41 1.59
N PRO A 24 -3.45 1.37 0.86
CA PRO A 24 -2.59 0.20 0.85
C PRO A 24 -2.28 -0.25 2.28
N THR A 25 -2.59 -1.50 2.58
CA THR A 25 -2.34 -2.13 3.89
C THR A 25 -0.96 -2.78 3.93
N ARG A 26 -0.38 -3.07 2.76
CA ARG A 26 0.94 -3.68 2.63
C ARG A 26 1.68 -3.14 1.42
N VAL A 27 2.86 -2.57 1.66
CA VAL A 27 3.76 -2.08 0.62
C VAL A 27 5.13 -2.73 0.81
N ALA A 28 5.60 -3.46 -0.19
CA ALA A 28 6.90 -4.10 -0.19
C ALA A 28 7.94 -3.21 -0.87
N LEU A 29 9.13 -3.10 -0.27
CA LEU A 29 10.30 -2.50 -0.89
C LEU A 29 11.15 -3.60 -1.52
N TYR A 30 11.36 -3.48 -2.82
CA TYR A 30 12.27 -4.31 -3.59
C TYR A 30 13.52 -3.51 -3.95
N ALA A 31 14.69 -4.09 -3.72
CA ALA A 31 15.95 -3.61 -4.29
C ALA A 31 16.27 -4.39 -5.57
N SER A 32 16.74 -3.70 -6.60
CA SER A 32 17.22 -4.28 -7.84
C SER A 32 18.73 -4.46 -7.74
N VAL A 33 19.16 -5.68 -7.40
CA VAL A 33 20.57 -6.05 -7.20
C VAL A 33 20.90 -7.16 -8.19
N GLN A 34 21.95 -6.98 -9.00
CA GLN A 34 22.44 -8.01 -9.95
C GLN A 34 21.33 -8.63 -10.83
N HIS A 35 20.46 -7.79 -11.42
CA HIS A 35 19.33 -8.20 -12.27
C HIS A 35 18.21 -9.01 -11.58
N ARG A 36 18.21 -9.11 -10.25
CA ARG A 36 17.08 -9.67 -9.49
C ARG A 36 16.44 -8.61 -8.60
N ARG A 37 15.11 -8.63 -8.54
CA ARG A 37 14.35 -7.88 -7.54
C ARG A 37 14.34 -8.70 -6.26
N ARG A 38 14.97 -8.19 -5.21
CA ARG A 38 14.97 -8.81 -3.87
C ARG A 38 14.09 -7.97 -2.97
N ARG A 39 13.20 -8.61 -2.21
CA ARG A 39 12.44 -7.95 -1.16
C ARG A 39 13.37 -7.64 0.00
N VAL A 40 13.48 -6.38 0.38
CA VAL A 40 14.44 -5.91 1.40
C VAL A 40 13.75 -5.30 2.60
N ALA A 41 12.52 -4.82 2.43
CA ALA A 41 11.68 -4.38 3.52
C ALA A 41 10.20 -4.47 3.17
N GLU A 42 9.37 -4.35 4.18
CA GLU A 42 7.92 -4.33 4.08
C GLU A 42 7.35 -3.29 5.04
N PHE A 43 6.39 -2.53 4.54
CA PHE A 43 5.52 -1.68 5.33
C PHE A 43 4.17 -2.36 5.45
N ARG A 44 3.68 -2.47 6.67
CA ARG A 44 2.35 -2.97 6.98
C ARG A 44 1.58 -1.91 7.73
N ARG A 45 0.28 -1.87 7.48
CA ARG A 45 -0.61 -0.93 8.13
C ARG A 45 -1.96 -1.59 8.36
N GLN A 46 -2.44 -1.50 9.59
CA GLN A 46 -3.83 -1.84 9.90
C GLN A 46 -4.70 -0.59 9.78
N PRO A 47 -6.00 -0.70 9.45
CA PRO A 47 -6.90 0.43 9.43
C PRO A 47 -6.88 1.19 10.77
N GLY A 48 -6.73 2.52 10.71
CA GLY A 48 -6.66 3.37 11.91
C GLY A 48 -5.35 3.29 12.70
N GLN A 49 -4.36 2.51 12.26
CA GLN A 49 -3.07 2.38 12.92
C GLN A 49 -1.93 3.00 12.08
N PRO A 50 -0.81 3.38 12.72
CA PRO A 50 0.40 3.81 12.03
C PRO A 50 0.97 2.69 11.16
N ALA A 51 1.74 3.06 10.14
CA ALA A 51 2.51 2.10 9.37
C ALA A 51 3.67 1.53 10.22
N VAL A 52 3.78 0.22 10.25
CA VAL A 52 4.89 -0.51 10.86
C VAL A 52 5.85 -0.99 9.78
N LEU A 53 7.15 -0.86 10.04
CA LEU A 53 8.21 -1.32 9.16
C LEU A 53 8.72 -2.69 9.63
N SER A 54 8.94 -3.60 8.69
CA SER A 54 9.71 -4.82 8.86
C SER A 54 10.86 -4.82 7.86
N VAL A 55 12.08 -4.70 8.37
CA VAL A 55 13.30 -4.79 7.54
C VAL A 55 13.68 -6.26 7.41
N LEU A 56 13.79 -6.73 6.17
CA LEU A 56 14.16 -8.12 5.86
C LEU A 56 15.65 -8.24 5.53
N ASP A 57 16.26 -7.14 5.08
CA ASP A 57 17.66 -7.04 4.72
C ASP A 57 18.21 -5.71 5.24
N GLU A 58 19.12 -5.73 6.20
CA GLU A 58 19.60 -4.50 6.85
C GLU A 58 20.49 -3.66 5.92
N GLU A 59 21.20 -4.29 4.99
CA GLU A 59 22.08 -3.61 4.03
C GLU A 59 21.25 -2.77 3.04
N TRP A 60 20.17 -3.35 2.52
CA TRP A 60 19.30 -2.69 1.52
C TRP A 60 18.04 -2.06 2.13
N GLY A 61 17.76 -2.31 3.40
CA GLY A 61 16.61 -1.80 4.14
C GLY A 61 16.83 -0.43 4.78
N ALA A 62 18.04 0.13 4.70
CA ALA A 62 18.36 1.46 5.24
C ALA A 62 17.41 2.54 4.71
N LEU A 63 17.03 2.48 3.43
CA LEU A 63 16.05 3.41 2.83
C LEU A 63 14.67 3.28 3.49
N ALA A 64 14.22 2.05 3.73
CA ALA A 64 12.93 1.83 4.37
C ALA A 64 12.92 2.35 5.80
N ARG A 65 14.04 2.21 6.51
CA ARG A 65 14.24 2.73 7.86
C ARG A 65 14.26 4.26 7.88
N ASP A 66 15.00 4.89 6.96
CA ASP A 66 14.98 6.35 6.80
C ASP A 66 13.56 6.87 6.54
N PHE A 67 12.79 6.21 5.67
CA PHE A 67 11.42 6.61 5.38
C PHE A 67 10.47 6.40 6.56
N HIS A 68 10.72 5.39 7.41
CA HIS A 68 9.94 5.16 8.62
C HIS A 68 10.27 6.20 9.71
N ASP A 69 11.56 6.45 9.98
CA ASP A 69 12.01 7.41 11.01
C ASP A 69 11.76 8.88 10.59
N ASN A 70 12.11 9.25 9.36
CA ASN A 70 12.08 10.64 8.89
C ASN A 70 10.86 10.99 8.03
N GLY A 71 10.04 10.00 7.67
CA GLY A 71 8.90 10.17 6.79
C GLY A 71 9.26 10.15 5.30
N VAL A 72 8.26 9.83 4.48
CA VAL A 72 8.38 9.66 3.04
C VAL A 72 8.26 11.02 2.34
N PRO A 73 9.21 11.40 1.46
CA PRO A 73 9.14 12.66 0.75
C PRO A 73 7.98 12.67 -0.26
N ALA A 74 7.03 13.59 -0.09
CA ALA A 74 5.90 13.83 -0.96
C ALA A 74 5.85 15.32 -1.37
N GLY A 75 6.60 15.66 -2.41
CA GLY A 75 6.76 17.06 -2.84
C GLY A 75 7.60 17.88 -1.86
N ALA A 76 7.04 18.98 -1.36
CA ALA A 76 7.72 19.88 -0.41
C ALA A 76 7.65 19.40 1.05
N HIS A 77 6.87 18.36 1.34
CA HIS A 77 6.64 17.86 2.69
C HIS A 77 7.05 16.39 2.81
N ARG A 78 7.25 15.93 4.05
CA ARG A 78 7.44 14.52 4.37
C ARG A 78 6.20 13.99 5.07
N VAL A 79 5.75 12.81 4.66
CA VAL A 79 4.61 12.13 5.27
C VAL A 79 5.13 11.17 6.34
N PRO A 80 4.78 11.35 7.63
CA PRO A 80 5.24 10.46 8.69
C PRO A 80 4.48 9.12 8.68
N PRO A 81 5.04 8.04 9.26
CA PRO A 81 4.35 6.74 9.35
C PRO A 81 3.04 6.81 10.14
N SER A 82 2.90 7.77 11.05
CA SER A 82 1.66 8.04 11.80
C SER A 82 0.50 8.50 10.93
N ALA A 83 0.76 9.03 9.72
CA ALA A 83 -0.29 9.36 8.77
C ALA A 83 -0.94 8.09 8.16
N GLY A 84 -0.31 6.92 8.31
CA GLY A 84 -0.88 5.62 7.95
C GLY A 84 -1.18 5.50 6.45
N ALA A 85 -2.40 5.85 6.02
CA ALA A 85 -2.86 5.70 4.64
C ALA A 85 -2.04 6.59 3.68
N ASP A 86 -1.87 7.85 4.04
CA ASP A 86 -1.11 8.81 3.23
C ASP A 86 0.35 8.42 3.13
N PHE A 87 0.91 7.84 4.20
CA PHE A 87 2.27 7.30 4.19
C PHE A 87 2.41 6.16 3.18
N MET A 88 1.48 5.20 3.22
CA MET A 88 1.48 4.06 2.32
C MET A 88 1.27 4.49 0.86
N ARG A 89 0.40 5.48 0.62
CA ARG A 89 0.21 6.09 -0.71
C ARG A 89 1.46 6.84 -1.17
N ALA A 90 2.13 7.57 -0.27
CA ALA A 90 3.36 8.28 -0.58
C ALA A 90 4.48 7.32 -0.99
N LEU A 91 4.62 6.15 -0.34
CA LEU A 91 5.60 5.13 -0.74
C LEU A 91 5.42 4.67 -2.19
N LEU A 92 4.18 4.55 -2.64
CA LEU A 92 3.83 4.12 -4.00
C LEU A 92 3.92 5.24 -5.03
N GLN A 93 4.07 6.51 -4.60
CA GLN A 93 4.35 7.58 -5.54
C GLN A 93 5.67 7.28 -6.24
N ARG A 94 5.76 7.68 -7.51
CA ARG A 94 6.84 7.29 -8.39
C ARG A 94 8.16 7.93 -7.98
N PHE A 95 8.86 7.32 -7.02
CA PHE A 95 10.26 7.59 -6.77
C PHE A 95 11.06 7.03 -7.93
N ARG A 96 11.66 7.89 -8.76
CA ARG A 96 12.64 7.47 -9.76
C ARG A 96 13.99 7.13 -9.10
N MET A 97 13.99 6.36 -8.01
CA MET A 97 15.23 5.84 -7.43
C MET A 97 15.61 4.56 -8.17
N GLY A 98 16.70 4.62 -8.94
CA GLY A 98 17.07 3.61 -9.94
C GLY A 98 17.26 2.17 -9.42
N TYR A 99 17.39 1.98 -8.11
CA TYR A 99 17.63 0.67 -7.49
C TYR A 99 16.48 0.18 -6.60
N TYR A 100 15.50 1.02 -6.28
CA TYR A 100 14.43 0.70 -5.33
C TYR A 100 13.06 0.77 -6.00
N THR A 101 12.18 -0.16 -5.66
CA THR A 101 10.82 -0.20 -6.17
C THR A 101 9.87 -0.55 -5.05
N PHE A 102 8.93 0.34 -4.78
CA PHE A 102 7.81 0.07 -3.90
C PHE A 102 6.68 -0.58 -4.70
N VAL A 103 6.11 -1.64 -4.15
CA VAL A 103 5.02 -2.41 -4.76
C VAL A 103 3.92 -2.57 -3.74
N ASP A 104 2.69 -2.25 -4.14
CA ASP A 104 1.50 -2.57 -3.35
C ASP A 104 1.25 -4.08 -3.40
N GLU A 105 1.21 -4.71 -2.23
CA GLU A 105 0.86 -6.12 -2.05
C GLU A 105 -0.39 -6.27 -1.19
N SER A 106 -1.23 -5.24 -1.18
CA SER A 106 -2.55 -5.22 -0.55
C SER A 106 -3.54 -5.97 -1.45
N GLY A 107 -3.50 -7.31 -1.40
CA GLY A 107 -4.44 -8.19 -2.11
C GLY A 107 -5.78 -8.32 -1.38
#